data_AF-T1CSW4-F1
#
_entry.id   AF-T1CSW4-F1
#
_cell.length_a   1.000
_cell.length_b   1.000
_cell.length_c   1.000
_cell.angle_alpha   90.00
_cell.angle_beta   90.00
_cell.angle_gamma   90.00
#
_symmetry.space_group_name_H-M   'P 1'
#
loop_
_entity.id
_entity.type
_entity.pdbx_description
1 polymer ?
#
loop_
_entity_poly.entity_id
_entity_poly.type
_entity_poly.pdbx_seq_one_letter_code
_entity_poly.pdbx_strand_id
1 'polypeptide(L)'
;ITREDFEHTNGNVQGYAKPEARRVAVSPLAVNPAKTLFHEIAHCLLHSEQARMEDAADLTRDLAEVEAESAAYLCCAVLGLPGLEEARGYVQDWLAGSGCDAESFTDKHACRVLGTVDKIMKAGKPATTETEA
;
A
#
# COMPACT_ATOMS: atom_id res chain seq x y z
N ILE A 1 -6.23 11.44 2.13
CA ILE A 1 -6.29 10.20 2.91
C ILE A 1 -6.05 10.62 4.35
N THR A 2 -6.92 10.20 5.25
CA THR A 2 -6.92 10.67 6.64
C THR A 2 -6.71 9.49 7.57
N ARG A 3 -5.89 9.69 8.60
CA ARG A 3 -5.68 8.67 9.64
C ARG A 3 -6.81 8.74 10.67
N GLU A 4 -7.33 7.59 11.05
CA GLU A 4 -8.30 7.43 12.14
C GLU A 4 -7.74 6.58 13.28
N ASP A 5 -8.46 6.55 14.39
CA ASP A 5 -8.18 5.65 15.50
C ASP A 5 -8.45 4.19 15.09
N PHE A 6 -7.63 3.28 15.62
CA PHE A 6 -7.75 1.87 15.34
C PHE A 6 -8.83 1.24 16.23
N GLU A 7 -9.89 0.72 15.61
CA GLU A 7 -11.07 0.22 16.33
C GLU A 7 -11.23 -1.32 16.27
N HIS A 8 -10.35 -2.03 15.56
CA HIS A 8 -10.43 -3.49 15.46
C HIS A 8 -10.05 -4.19 16.77
N THR A 9 -10.81 -5.21 17.16
CA THR A 9 -10.57 -5.99 18.38
C THR A 9 -9.61 -7.17 18.20
N ASN A 10 -9.26 -7.51 16.96
CA ASN A 10 -8.31 -8.57 16.66
C ASN A 10 -6.87 -8.04 16.79
N GLY A 11 -6.16 -8.48 17.84
CA GLY A 11 -4.78 -8.08 18.11
C GLY A 11 -3.75 -8.48 17.06
N ASN A 12 -4.08 -9.39 16.14
CA ASN A 12 -3.20 -9.77 15.03
C ASN A 12 -3.30 -8.81 13.84
N VAL A 13 -4.33 -7.95 13.80
CA VAL A 13 -4.49 -6.97 12.72
C VAL A 13 -3.56 -5.79 12.97
N GLN A 14 -2.63 -5.58 12.05
CA GLN A 14 -1.62 -4.52 12.14
C GLN A 14 -2.19 -3.16 11.71
N GLY A 15 -3.13 -3.15 10.77
CA GLY A 15 -3.76 -1.96 10.19
C GLY A 15 -4.96 -2.34 9.33
N TYR A 16 -5.70 -1.33 8.87
CA TYR A 16 -6.70 -1.51 7.82
C TYR A 16 -6.95 -0.21 7.04
N ALA A 17 -7.41 -0.37 5.81
CA ALA A 17 -7.82 0.71 4.92
C ALA A 17 -9.33 0.67 4.69
N LYS A 18 -9.91 1.86 4.51
CA LYS A 18 -11.26 2.07 3.97
C LYS A 18 -11.09 2.88 2.67
N PRO A 19 -10.79 2.22 1.52
CA PRO A 19 -10.40 2.89 0.28
C PRO A 19 -11.42 3.94 -0.18
N GLU A 20 -12.71 3.62 -0.16
CA GLU A 20 -13.78 4.54 -0.59
C GLU A 20 -13.88 5.80 0.28
N ALA A 21 -13.65 5.65 1.58
CA ALA A 21 -13.64 6.79 2.51
C ALA A 21 -12.28 7.51 2.54
N ARG A 22 -11.25 6.96 1.86
CA ARG A 22 -9.85 7.41 1.95
C ARG A 22 -9.38 7.52 3.41
N ARG A 23 -9.77 6.56 4.25
CA ARG A 23 -9.40 6.49 5.67
C ARG A 23 -8.50 5.29 5.92
N VAL A 24 -7.53 5.45 6.81
CA VAL A 24 -6.59 4.38 7.22
C VAL A 24 -6.44 4.37 8.72
N ALA A 25 -6.29 3.19 9.30
CA ALA A 25 -5.98 3.01 10.71
C ALA A 25 -4.77 2.10 10.85
N VAL A 26 -3.93 2.39 11.85
CA VAL A 26 -2.77 1.56 12.20
C VAL A 26 -2.88 1.21 13.66
N SER A 27 -2.76 -0.08 13.95
CA SER A 27 -2.81 -0.60 15.31
C SER A 27 -1.71 0.04 16.16
N PRO A 28 -2.02 0.43 17.42
CA PRO A 28 -0.98 0.89 18.34
C PRO A 28 0.02 -0.22 18.69
N LEU A 29 -0.32 -1.48 18.41
CA LEU A 29 0.53 -2.65 18.61
C LEU A 29 1.26 -3.07 17.33
N ALA A 30 1.21 -2.23 16.27
CA ALA A 30 1.81 -2.61 15.01
C ALA A 30 3.34 -2.77 15.14
N VAL A 31 3.88 -3.89 14.65
CA VAL A 31 5.32 -4.20 14.72
C VAL A 31 6.14 -3.20 13.90
N ASN A 32 5.65 -2.87 12.70
CA ASN A 32 6.27 -1.91 11.80
C ASN A 32 5.25 -0.82 11.39
N PRO A 33 4.94 0.16 12.26
CA PRO A 33 3.83 1.11 12.05
C PRO A 33 3.93 1.91 10.76
N ALA A 34 5.14 2.31 10.35
CA ALA A 34 5.34 3.07 9.11
C ALA A 34 5.06 2.21 7.87
N LYS A 35 5.58 0.98 7.83
CA LYS A 35 5.30 0.00 6.77
C LYS A 35 3.81 -0.25 6.67
N THR A 36 3.15 -0.50 7.79
CA THR A 36 1.71 -0.73 7.83
C THR A 36 0.96 0.48 7.31
N LEU A 37 1.32 1.69 7.74
CA LEU A 37 0.70 2.91 7.22
C LEU A 37 0.83 3.03 5.70
N PHE A 38 2.03 2.78 5.13
CA PHE A 38 2.21 2.83 3.68
C PHE A 38 1.38 1.80 2.94
N HIS A 39 1.27 0.58 3.48
CA HIS A 39 0.42 -0.47 2.95
C HIS A 39 -1.06 -0.02 2.90
N GLU A 40 -1.61 0.49 4.01
CA GLU A 40 -3.00 0.95 4.05
C GLU A 40 -3.25 2.17 3.13
N ILE A 41 -2.28 3.08 3.03
CA ILE A 41 -2.34 4.20 2.09
C ILE A 41 -2.34 3.69 0.65
N ALA A 42 -1.51 2.68 0.33
CA ALA A 42 -1.43 2.09 -0.99
C ALA A 42 -2.78 1.49 -1.40
N HIS A 43 -3.47 0.76 -0.51
CA HIS A 43 -4.83 0.30 -0.75
C HIS A 43 -5.80 1.44 -1.08
N CYS A 44 -5.75 2.55 -0.35
CA CYS A 44 -6.60 3.72 -0.65
C CYS A 44 -6.29 4.41 -1.98
N LEU A 45 -5.07 4.25 -2.51
CA LEU A 45 -4.65 4.86 -3.78
C LEU A 45 -4.88 3.93 -4.98
N LEU A 46 -4.77 2.62 -4.77
CA LEU A 46 -4.82 1.60 -5.82
C LEU A 46 -6.19 0.96 -5.99
N HIS A 47 -6.95 0.79 -4.90
CA HIS A 47 -8.11 -0.11 -4.86
C HIS A 47 -9.42 0.55 -4.44
N SER A 48 -9.53 1.89 -4.46
CA SER A 48 -10.84 2.55 -4.40
C SER A 48 -11.64 2.30 -5.69
N GLU A 49 -12.96 2.42 -5.65
CA GLU A 49 -13.82 2.26 -6.84
C GLU A 49 -13.39 3.18 -7.99
N GLN A 50 -12.98 4.42 -7.71
CA GLN A 50 -12.48 5.34 -8.74
C GLN A 50 -11.07 4.98 -9.27
N ALA A 51 -10.32 4.14 -8.55
CA ALA A 51 -8.97 3.68 -8.92
C ALA A 51 -8.98 2.30 -9.60
N ARG A 52 -10.09 1.58 -9.47
CA ARG A 52 -10.42 0.41 -10.28
C ARG A 52 -10.76 0.88 -11.71
N MET A 53 -9.81 0.72 -12.62
CA MET A 53 -10.07 0.85 -14.06
C MET A 53 -11.01 -0.29 -14.52
N GLU A 54 -11.53 -0.20 -15.74
CA GLU A 54 -12.52 -1.11 -16.36
C GLU A 54 -12.21 -2.63 -16.23
N ASP A 55 -10.96 -3.02 -15.95
CA ASP A 55 -10.52 -4.42 -15.71
C ASP A 55 -10.69 -4.89 -14.24
N ALA A 56 -11.57 -4.25 -13.45
CA ALA A 56 -11.80 -4.62 -12.05
C ALA A 56 -12.20 -6.10 -11.84
N ALA A 57 -12.64 -6.77 -12.91
CA ALA A 57 -12.98 -8.19 -12.91
C ALA A 57 -11.78 -9.14 -12.70
N ASP A 58 -10.56 -8.71 -13.04
CA ASP A 58 -9.37 -9.59 -13.05
C ASP A 58 -8.43 -9.38 -11.86
N LEU A 59 -8.65 -8.34 -11.03
CA LEU A 59 -7.81 -8.10 -9.86
C LEU A 59 -8.23 -9.01 -8.70
N THR A 60 -7.49 -10.11 -8.50
CA THR A 60 -7.63 -10.95 -7.32
C THR A 60 -7.23 -10.21 -6.06
N ARG A 61 -7.77 -10.62 -4.90
CA ARG A 61 -7.35 -10.07 -3.60
C ARG A 61 -5.84 -10.19 -3.43
N ASP A 62 -5.27 -11.34 -3.77
CA ASP A 62 -3.86 -11.61 -3.52
C ASP A 62 -2.97 -10.72 -4.40
N LEU A 63 -3.33 -10.45 -5.66
CA LEU A 63 -2.63 -9.44 -6.48
C LEU A 63 -2.76 -8.02 -5.91
N ALA A 64 -3.93 -7.66 -5.35
CA ALA A 64 -4.11 -6.38 -4.68
C ALA A 64 -3.20 -6.26 -3.44
N GLU A 65 -3.07 -7.32 -2.65
CA GLU A 65 -2.13 -7.37 -1.52
C GLU A 65 -0.68 -7.24 -2.00
N VAL A 66 -0.30 -7.92 -3.10
CA VAL A 66 1.04 -7.79 -3.69
C VAL A 66 1.32 -6.35 -4.13
N GLU A 67 0.37 -5.66 -4.80
CA GLU A 67 0.56 -4.26 -5.19
C GLU A 67 0.79 -3.37 -3.94
N ALA A 68 -0.07 -3.49 -2.94
CA ALA A 68 0.00 -2.66 -1.74
C ALA A 68 1.26 -2.92 -0.91
N GLU A 69 1.62 -4.18 -0.73
CA GLU A 69 2.81 -4.59 0.00
C GLU A 69 4.10 -4.20 -0.72
N SER A 70 4.14 -4.32 -2.05
CA SER A 70 5.27 -3.87 -2.86
C SER A 70 5.46 -2.34 -2.77
N ALA A 71 4.37 -1.57 -2.77
CA ALA A 71 4.44 -0.13 -2.58
C ALA A 71 4.98 0.24 -1.19
N ALA A 72 4.52 -0.46 -0.13
CA ALA A 72 5.00 -0.28 1.22
C ALA A 72 6.50 -0.62 1.36
N TYR A 73 6.94 -1.74 0.78
CA TYR A 73 8.33 -2.15 0.72
C TYR A 73 9.20 -1.07 0.09
N LEU A 74 8.81 -0.55 -1.08
CA LEU A 74 9.58 0.48 -1.78
C LEU A 74 9.63 1.80 -1.00
N CYS A 75 8.53 2.22 -0.38
CA CYS A 75 8.52 3.41 0.48
C CYS A 75 9.49 3.25 1.66
N CYS A 76 9.45 2.10 2.35
CA CYS A 76 10.40 1.81 3.43
C CYS A 76 11.85 1.77 2.92
N ALA A 77 12.10 1.15 1.77
CA ALA A 77 13.44 1.02 1.21
C ALA A 77 14.04 2.39 0.86
N VAL A 78 13.26 3.26 0.22
CA VAL A 78 13.71 4.61 -0.15
C VAL A 78 13.93 5.49 1.09
N LEU A 79 13.12 5.34 2.13
CA LEU A 79 13.21 6.12 3.37
C LEU A 79 14.17 5.54 4.41
N GLY A 80 14.75 4.35 4.17
CA GLY A 80 15.62 3.66 5.14
C GLY A 80 14.89 3.18 6.40
N LEU A 81 13.61 2.82 6.27
CA LEU A 81 12.75 2.37 7.38
C LEU A 81 12.76 0.82 7.50
N PRO A 82 12.51 0.28 8.71
CA PRO A 82 12.44 -1.16 8.94
C PRO A 82 11.19 -1.81 8.33
N GLY A 83 11.13 -3.14 8.35
CA GLY A 83 10.00 -3.93 7.84
C GLY A 83 10.18 -4.53 6.45
N LEU A 84 11.39 -4.44 5.87
CA LEU A 84 11.68 -4.90 4.50
C LEU A 84 11.67 -6.43 4.35
N GLU A 85 12.16 -7.15 5.36
CA GLU A 85 12.20 -8.61 5.34
C GLU A 85 10.80 -9.19 5.45
N GLU A 86 10.01 -8.67 6.37
CA GLU A 86 8.61 -9.04 6.56
C GLU A 86 7.79 -8.72 5.32
N ALA A 87 7.96 -7.52 4.73
CA ALA A 87 7.24 -7.15 3.53
C ALA A 87 7.62 -8.02 2.31
N ARG A 88 8.90 -8.39 2.19
CA ARG A 88 9.34 -9.35 1.17
C ARG A 88 8.64 -10.71 1.37
N GLY A 89 8.58 -11.19 2.60
CA GLY A 89 7.90 -12.44 2.95
C GLY A 89 6.44 -12.42 2.53
N TYR A 90 5.69 -11.37 2.90
CA TYR A 90 4.29 -11.22 2.49
C TYR A 90 4.12 -11.20 0.97
N VAL A 91 4.93 -10.44 0.23
CA VAL A 91 4.88 -10.43 -1.25
C VAL A 91 5.07 -11.84 -1.81
N GLN A 92 6.06 -12.58 -1.31
CA GLN A 92 6.33 -13.95 -1.76
C GLN A 92 5.19 -14.91 -1.40
N ASP A 93 4.64 -14.81 -0.20
CA ASP A 93 3.53 -15.64 0.26
C ASP A 93 2.27 -15.40 -0.58
N TRP A 94 1.93 -14.14 -0.89
CA TRP A 94 0.79 -13.81 -1.74
C TRP A 94 0.97 -14.27 -3.19
N LEU A 95 2.19 -14.16 -3.73
CA LEU A 95 2.53 -14.69 -5.06
C LEU A 95 2.62 -16.23 -5.11
N ALA A 96 2.72 -16.90 -3.96
CA ALA A 96 2.67 -18.36 -3.88
C ALA A 96 1.25 -18.88 -3.63
N GLY A 97 0.36 -18.03 -3.12
CA GLY A 97 -1.04 -18.34 -2.83
C GLY A 97 -1.97 -18.26 -4.05
N SER A 98 -3.06 -19.03 -4.02
CA SER A 98 -4.28 -18.79 -4.81
C SER A 98 -4.18 -18.83 -6.34
N GLY A 99 -3.10 -19.36 -6.92
CA GLY A 99 -2.96 -19.52 -8.37
C GLY A 99 -2.60 -18.23 -9.12
N CYS A 100 -2.26 -17.16 -8.40
CA CYS A 100 -1.41 -16.12 -8.94
C CYS A 100 0.03 -16.61 -8.88
N ASP A 101 0.74 -16.51 -10.00
CA ASP A 101 2.16 -16.75 -10.11
C ASP A 101 2.89 -15.43 -10.42
N ALA A 102 4.22 -15.48 -10.57
CA ALA A 102 4.98 -14.30 -10.97
C ALA A 102 4.53 -13.73 -12.34
N GLU A 103 3.95 -14.56 -13.21
CA GLU A 103 3.44 -14.15 -14.53
C GLU A 103 2.12 -13.39 -14.42
N SER A 104 1.34 -13.65 -13.36
CA SER A 104 0.12 -12.91 -13.02
C SER A 104 0.40 -11.46 -12.62
N PHE A 105 1.60 -11.18 -12.07
CA PHE A 105 2.04 -9.82 -11.77
C PHE A 105 2.67 -9.16 -13.00
N THR A 106 1.82 -8.59 -13.85
CA THR A 106 2.20 -7.91 -15.10
C THR A 106 2.87 -6.54 -14.90
N ASP A 107 3.47 -6.00 -15.98
CA ASP A 107 4.04 -4.64 -16.03
C ASP A 107 3.04 -3.54 -15.64
N LYS A 108 1.74 -3.78 -15.84
CA LYS A 108 0.67 -2.84 -15.44
C LYS A 108 0.63 -2.70 -13.92
N HIS A 109 0.75 -3.80 -13.18
CA HIS A 109 0.81 -3.79 -11.72
C HIS A 109 2.09 -3.08 -11.24
N ALA A 110 3.23 -3.40 -11.85
CA ALA A 110 4.50 -2.72 -11.55
C ALA A 110 4.41 -1.19 -11.74
N CYS A 111 3.85 -0.73 -12.86
CA CYS A 111 3.62 0.70 -13.12
C CYS A 111 2.71 1.35 -12.07
N ARG A 112 1.62 0.68 -11.66
CA ARG A 112 0.70 1.15 -10.63
C ARG A 112 1.37 1.27 -9.26
N VAL A 113 2.18 0.29 -8.89
CA VAL A 113 2.99 0.30 -7.65
C VAL A 113 3.94 1.50 -7.66
N LEU A 114 4.75 1.66 -8.72
CA LEU A 114 5.70 2.76 -8.83
C LEU A 114 5.03 4.14 -8.81
N GLY A 115 3.90 4.29 -9.52
CA GLY A 115 3.11 5.52 -9.49
C GLY A 115 2.51 5.82 -8.11
N THR A 116 2.19 4.78 -7.34
CA THR A 116 1.70 4.93 -5.95
C THR A 116 2.82 5.37 -5.01
N VAL A 117 4.00 4.76 -5.13
CA VAL A 117 5.20 5.17 -4.38
C VAL A 117 5.53 6.63 -4.67
N ASP A 118 5.53 7.05 -5.94
CA ASP A 118 5.79 8.44 -6.31
C ASP A 118 4.79 9.42 -5.67
N LYS A 119 3.49 9.09 -5.69
CA LYS A 119 2.45 9.90 -5.01
C LYS A 119 2.70 10.02 -3.51
N ILE A 120 3.04 8.92 -2.83
CA ILE A 120 3.33 8.92 -1.39
C ILE A 120 4.55 9.81 -1.10
N MET A 121 5.64 9.61 -1.84
CA MET A 121 6.88 10.35 -1.64
C MET A 121 6.74 11.85 -1.94
N LYS A 122 5.94 12.23 -2.95
CA LYS A 122 5.63 13.63 -3.26
C LYS A 122 4.78 14.28 -2.17
N ALA A 123 3.80 13.57 -1.62
CA ALA A 123 2.94 14.09 -0.55
C ALA A 123 3.72 14.40 0.75
N GLY A 124 4.85 13.74 0.98
CA GLY A 124 5.73 14.01 2.12
C GLY A 124 6.69 15.19 1.92
N LYS A 125 6.79 15.76 0.72
CA LYS A 125 7.63 16.94 0.46
C LYS A 125 6.88 18.22 0.82
N PRO A 126 7.56 19.24 1.37
CA PRO A 126 6.93 20.54 1.55
C PRO A 126 6.47 21.07 0.19
N ALA A 127 5.30 21.72 0.15
CA ALA A 127 4.85 22.40 -1.06
C ALA A 127 5.92 23.43 -1.45
N THR A 128 6.41 23.36 -2.68
CA THR A 128 7.31 24.38 -3.23
C THR A 128 6.53 25.69 -3.24
N THR A 129 6.78 26.57 -2.28
CA THR A 129 6.31 27.95 -2.36
C THR A 129 7.10 28.59 -3.49
N GLU A 130 6.50 28.66 -4.67
CA GLU A 130 6.94 29.57 -5.72
C GLU A 130 6.76 30.98 -5.18
N THR A 131 7.84 31.53 -4.62
CA THR A 131 7.93 32.96 -4.34
C THR A 131 8.10 33.64 -5.69
N GLU A 132 7.01 34.15 -6.25
CA GLU A 132 7.05 35.08 -7.37
C GLU A 132 7.95 36.28 -6.98
N ALA A 133 8.93 36.56 -7.85
CA ALA A 133 9.84 37.69 -7.75
C ALA A 133 9.40 38.83 -8.69
#